data_AF-A0A9E1LAJ1-F1
#
_entry.id   AF-A0A9E1LAJ1-F1
#
_cell.length_a   1.000
_cell.length_b   1.000
_cell.length_c   1.000
_cell.angle_alpha   90.00
_cell.angle_beta   90.00
_cell.angle_gamma   90.00
#
_symmetry.space_group_name_H-M   'P 1'
#
loop_
_entity.id
_entity.type
_entity.pdbx_description
1 polymer ?
#
loop_
_entity_poly.entity_id
_entity_poly.type
_entity_poly.pdbx_seq_one_letter_code
_entity_poly.pdbx_strand_id
1 'polypeptide(L)'
;ETLGALGTDEVVPILTQISRDPNVNLGIRNRALEILGKKDPTQVADAFAELLNDPETNFEVREFALNTMKGVKEENLILALLNTYRSGKDEYYNMLNTLLEALGEFDDPAIRRAVKEVAMNNEYPLKIRIKAIEKLADVSDQSVIPSIMPILSDYKQYKLHQAVIATIKKLGQYDNYEEEIRRRIFEAHQDASSLNE
;
A
#
# COMPACT_ATOMS: atom_id res chain seq x y z
N GLU A 1 -33.46 -5.21 17.70
CA GLU A 1 -32.12 -5.17 18.31
C GLU A 1 -31.08 -5.24 17.20
N THR A 2 -30.07 -4.39 17.24
CA THR A 2 -29.00 -4.39 16.23
C THR A 2 -27.97 -5.46 16.57
N LEU A 3 -27.47 -6.17 15.56
CA LEU A 3 -26.37 -7.15 15.69
C LEU A 3 -25.11 -6.60 16.38
N GLY A 4 -24.98 -5.27 16.52
CA GLY A 4 -23.94 -4.63 17.31
C GLY A 4 -24.02 -4.85 18.83
N ALA A 5 -25.11 -5.41 19.36
CA ALA A 5 -25.30 -5.71 20.78
C ALA A 5 -24.91 -7.14 21.19
N LEU A 6 -24.58 -8.00 20.23
CA LEU A 6 -24.11 -9.38 20.47
C LEU A 6 -22.59 -9.40 20.72
N GLY A 7 -22.13 -10.36 21.52
CA GLY A 7 -20.71 -10.55 21.86
C GLY A 7 -19.84 -10.76 20.62
N THR A 8 -18.57 -10.31 20.67
CA THR A 8 -17.74 -10.23 19.46
C THR A 8 -17.50 -11.59 18.79
N ASP A 9 -17.31 -12.65 19.57
CA ASP A 9 -16.91 -13.98 19.08
C ASP A 9 -17.96 -14.64 18.17
N GLU A 10 -19.25 -14.35 18.38
CA GLU A 10 -20.35 -14.91 17.57
C GLU A 10 -20.67 -14.02 16.36
N VAL A 11 -20.46 -12.72 16.49
CA VAL A 11 -20.88 -11.73 15.49
C VAL A 11 -19.91 -11.63 14.33
N VAL A 12 -18.60 -11.75 14.60
CA VAL A 12 -17.58 -11.57 13.56
C VAL A 12 -17.77 -12.56 12.41
N PRO A 13 -17.88 -13.89 12.63
CA PRO A 13 -18.07 -14.84 11.53
C PRO A 13 -19.34 -14.57 10.71
N ILE A 14 -20.43 -14.18 11.38
CA ILE A 14 -21.71 -13.90 10.72
C ILE A 14 -21.59 -12.65 9.84
N LEU A 15 -21.00 -11.57 10.35
CA LEU A 15 -20.81 -10.34 9.58
C LEU A 15 -19.84 -10.56 8.41
N THR A 16 -18.77 -11.34 8.60
CA THR A 16 -17.86 -11.73 7.50
C THR A 16 -18.61 -12.48 6.41
N GLN A 17 -19.44 -13.46 6.78
CA GLN A 17 -20.25 -14.21 5.84
C GLN A 17 -21.21 -13.30 5.05
N ILE A 18 -21.90 -12.38 5.74
CA ILE A 18 -22.79 -11.38 5.12
C ILE A 18 -21.99 -10.49 4.17
N SER A 19 -20.81 -10.02 4.56
CA SER A 19 -19.99 -9.11 3.76
C SER A 19 -19.48 -9.75 2.47
N ARG A 20 -19.22 -11.06 2.43
CA ARG A 20 -18.76 -11.74 1.21
C ARG A 20 -19.87 -12.28 0.31
N ASP A 21 -21.07 -12.51 0.83
CA ASP A 21 -22.14 -13.16 0.07
C ASP A 21 -22.59 -12.30 -1.14
N PRO A 22 -22.36 -12.74 -2.39
CA PRO A 22 -22.72 -11.97 -3.57
C PRO A 22 -24.24 -11.84 -3.76
N ASN A 23 -25.05 -12.67 -3.10
CA ASN A 23 -26.51 -12.60 -3.14
C ASN A 23 -27.08 -11.56 -2.17
N VAL A 24 -26.25 -11.05 -1.24
CA VAL A 24 -26.63 -10.00 -0.31
C VAL A 24 -26.45 -8.63 -0.98
N ASN A 25 -27.42 -7.73 -0.76
CA ASN A 25 -27.35 -6.37 -1.29
C ASN A 25 -26.07 -5.64 -0.81
N LEU A 26 -25.39 -4.93 -1.72
CA LEU A 26 -24.14 -4.21 -1.44
C LEU A 26 -24.23 -3.27 -0.22
N GLY A 27 -25.37 -2.58 -0.02
CA GLY A 27 -25.56 -1.72 1.14
C GLY A 27 -25.57 -2.48 2.47
N ILE A 28 -26.12 -3.70 2.49
CA ILE A 28 -26.11 -4.58 3.67
C ILE A 28 -24.69 -5.11 3.92
N ARG A 29 -23.98 -5.49 2.86
CA ARG A 29 -22.57 -5.95 2.93
C ARG A 29 -21.68 -4.86 3.51
N ASN A 30 -21.81 -3.62 3.04
CA ASN A 30 -21.08 -2.46 3.55
C ASN A 30 -21.47 -2.14 4.99
N ARG A 31 -22.75 -2.29 5.36
CA ARG A 31 -23.18 -2.09 6.75
C ARG A 31 -22.59 -3.15 7.69
N ALA A 32 -22.46 -4.40 7.24
CA ALA A 32 -21.79 -5.45 8.01
C ALA A 32 -20.30 -5.11 8.23
N LEU A 33 -19.60 -4.62 7.20
CA LEU A 33 -18.24 -4.12 7.32
C LEU A 33 -18.12 -2.92 8.27
N GLU A 34 -19.07 -1.99 8.24
CA GLU A 34 -19.08 -0.83 9.14
C GLU A 34 -19.28 -1.25 10.61
N ILE A 35 -20.02 -2.35 10.86
CA ILE A 35 -20.16 -2.92 12.20
C ILE A 35 -18.86 -3.63 12.61
N LEU A 36 -18.23 -4.39 11.71
CA LEU A 36 -16.92 -5.00 11.94
C LEU A 36 -15.84 -3.95 12.25
N GLY A 37 -15.81 -2.85 11.51
CA GLY A 37 -14.84 -1.77 11.70
C GLY A 37 -14.96 -1.00 13.03
N LYS A 38 -16.08 -1.16 13.75
CA LYS A 38 -16.28 -0.58 15.07
C LYS A 38 -15.86 -1.50 16.22
N LYS A 39 -15.46 -2.74 15.91
CA LYS A 39 -14.99 -3.73 16.89
C LYS A 39 -13.48 -3.57 17.13
N ASP A 40 -12.98 -4.30 18.13
CA ASP A 40 -11.55 -4.36 18.40
C ASP A 40 -10.81 -4.88 17.15
N PRO A 41 -9.83 -4.12 16.61
CA PRO A 41 -9.01 -4.53 15.48
C PRO A 41 -8.48 -5.95 15.56
N THR A 42 -8.02 -6.36 16.73
CA THR A 42 -7.39 -7.66 16.97
C THR A 42 -8.38 -8.82 16.81
N GLN A 43 -9.67 -8.55 16.96
CA GLN A 43 -10.75 -9.53 16.83
C GLN A 43 -11.30 -9.63 15.41
N VAL A 44 -11.03 -8.64 14.55
CA VAL A 44 -11.58 -8.57 13.18
C VAL A 44 -10.51 -8.67 12.11
N ALA A 45 -9.22 -8.64 12.46
CA ALA A 45 -8.12 -8.70 11.51
C ALA A 45 -8.23 -9.90 10.55
N ASP A 46 -8.51 -11.10 11.08
CA ASP A 46 -8.68 -12.31 10.25
C ASP A 46 -9.88 -12.23 9.31
N ALA A 47 -11.00 -11.66 9.77
CA ALA A 47 -12.19 -11.45 8.95
C ALA A 47 -11.93 -10.50 7.78
N PHE A 48 -11.25 -9.38 8.06
CA PHE A 48 -10.85 -8.44 7.02
C PHE A 48 -9.81 -9.05 6.07
N ALA A 49 -8.85 -9.83 6.58
CA ALA A 49 -7.89 -10.55 5.76
C ALA A 49 -8.60 -11.54 4.81
N GLU A 50 -9.58 -12.30 5.31
CA GLU A 50 -10.37 -13.24 4.52
C GLU A 50 -11.12 -12.51 3.39
N LEU A 51 -11.84 -11.44 3.70
CA LEU A 51 -12.60 -10.64 2.73
C LEU A 51 -11.72 -10.04 1.64
N LEU A 52 -10.54 -9.58 2.01
CA LEU A 52 -9.63 -8.93 1.08
C LEU A 52 -8.86 -9.94 0.24
N ASN A 53 -8.64 -11.16 0.73
CA ASN A 53 -7.96 -12.26 0.02
C ASN A 53 -8.89 -13.11 -0.85
N ASP A 54 -10.21 -13.04 -0.64
CA ASP A 54 -11.19 -13.79 -1.40
C ASP A 54 -11.39 -13.17 -2.81
N PRO A 55 -11.00 -13.87 -3.89
CA PRO A 55 -11.14 -13.35 -5.26
C PRO A 55 -12.60 -13.09 -5.64
N GLU A 56 -13.54 -13.85 -5.09
CA GLU A 56 -14.98 -13.73 -5.36
C GLU A 56 -15.61 -12.54 -4.62
N THR A 57 -14.90 -11.97 -3.64
CA THR A 57 -15.37 -10.76 -2.97
C THR A 57 -15.36 -9.59 -3.96
N ASN A 58 -16.51 -8.95 -4.11
CA ASN A 58 -16.69 -7.80 -4.99
C ASN A 58 -15.73 -6.62 -4.65
N PHE A 59 -15.23 -5.93 -5.68
CA PHE A 59 -14.24 -4.85 -5.54
C PHE A 59 -14.69 -3.74 -4.59
N GLU A 60 -15.94 -3.30 -4.68
CA GLU A 60 -16.49 -2.24 -3.84
C GLU A 60 -16.53 -2.64 -2.36
N VAL A 61 -16.73 -3.92 -2.06
CA VAL A 61 -16.66 -4.46 -0.69
C VAL A 61 -15.23 -4.49 -0.18
N ARG A 62 -14.27 -4.90 -1.01
CA ARG A 62 -12.85 -4.86 -0.66
C ARG A 62 -12.38 -3.43 -0.42
N GLU A 63 -12.75 -2.49 -1.28
CA GLU A 63 -12.45 -1.06 -1.11
C GLU A 63 -13.07 -0.50 0.18
N PHE A 64 -14.35 -0.80 0.44
CA PHE A 64 -15.02 -0.35 1.66
C PHE A 64 -14.35 -0.94 2.92
N ALA A 65 -13.93 -2.20 2.86
CA ALA A 65 -13.22 -2.86 3.93
C ALA A 65 -11.89 -2.15 4.25
N LEU A 66 -11.08 -1.82 3.22
CA LEU A 66 -9.84 -1.05 3.37
C LEU A 66 -10.08 0.34 3.96
N ASN A 67 -11.08 1.06 3.43
CA ASN A 67 -11.43 2.39 3.92
C ASN A 67 -11.91 2.37 5.37
N THR A 68 -12.64 1.33 5.75
CA THR A 68 -13.12 1.12 7.12
C THR A 68 -11.95 0.87 8.09
N MET A 69 -10.88 0.24 7.61
CA MET A 69 -9.66 0.00 8.39
C MET A 69 -8.69 1.18 8.38
N LYS A 70 -8.98 2.26 7.65
CA LYS A 70 -8.11 3.45 7.63
C LYS A 70 -8.05 4.07 9.03
N GLY A 71 -6.89 3.97 9.68
CA GLY A 71 -6.67 4.41 11.07
C GLY A 71 -6.64 3.28 12.10
N VAL A 72 -6.91 2.04 11.69
CA VAL A 72 -6.67 0.83 12.48
C VAL A 72 -5.20 0.45 12.35
N LYS A 73 -4.46 0.44 13.47
CA LYS A 73 -3.02 0.14 13.49
C LYS A 73 -2.73 -1.37 13.48
N GLU A 74 -3.25 -2.09 12.49
CA GLU A 74 -3.03 -3.54 12.33
C GLU A 74 -1.97 -3.82 11.25
N GLU A 75 -0.71 -3.75 11.67
CA GLU A 75 0.45 -3.97 10.79
C GLU A 75 0.46 -5.36 10.15
N ASN A 76 0.03 -6.38 10.90
CA ASN A 76 -0.06 -7.77 10.44
C ASN A 76 -1.03 -7.94 9.28
N LEU A 77 -2.15 -7.22 9.31
CA LEU A 77 -3.14 -7.26 8.25
C LEU A 77 -2.62 -6.60 6.97
N ILE A 78 -2.00 -5.43 7.09
CA ILE A 78 -1.34 -4.75 5.96
C ILE A 78 -0.27 -5.64 5.33
N LEU A 79 0.54 -6.32 6.16
CA LEU A 79 1.56 -7.25 5.68
C LEU A 79 0.96 -8.47 5.00
N ALA A 80 -0.11 -9.04 5.54
CA ALA A 80 -0.82 -10.13 4.89
C ALA A 80 -1.32 -9.69 3.51
N LEU A 81 -1.86 -8.47 3.38
CA LEU A 81 -2.39 -7.95 2.12
C LEU A 81 -1.29 -7.69 1.07
N LEU A 82 -0.14 -7.17 1.49
CA LEU A 82 1.02 -7.00 0.60
C LEU A 82 1.57 -8.34 0.09
N ASN A 83 1.52 -9.40 0.91
CA ASN A 83 2.11 -10.70 0.61
C ASN A 83 1.18 -11.67 -0.14
N THR A 84 -0.13 -11.57 0.05
CA THR A 84 -1.06 -12.66 -0.32
C THR A 84 -1.69 -12.48 -1.71
N TYR A 85 -1.63 -11.30 -2.30
CA TYR A 85 -2.38 -11.01 -3.52
C TYR A 85 -1.53 -11.15 -4.80
N ARG A 86 -1.77 -12.23 -5.57
CA ARG A 86 -1.16 -12.49 -6.90
C ARG A 86 -2.18 -12.84 -7.99
N SER A 87 -3.47 -12.68 -7.72
CA SER A 87 -4.54 -13.11 -8.63
C SER A 87 -5.15 -11.92 -9.37
N GLY A 88 -4.96 -11.88 -10.70
CA GLY A 88 -5.47 -10.84 -11.61
C GLY A 88 -4.68 -9.53 -11.57
N LYS A 89 -3.93 -9.20 -12.64
CA LYS A 89 -3.00 -8.06 -12.65
C LYS A 89 -3.67 -6.72 -12.31
N ASP A 90 -4.84 -6.42 -12.87
CA ASP A 90 -5.43 -5.08 -12.72
C ASP A 90 -6.11 -4.86 -11.36
N GLU A 91 -6.88 -5.84 -10.88
CA GLU A 91 -7.48 -5.79 -9.55
C GLU A 91 -6.41 -5.73 -8.45
N TYR A 92 -5.32 -6.47 -8.63
CA TYR A 92 -4.16 -6.43 -7.75
C TYR A 92 -3.57 -5.02 -7.64
N TYR A 93 -3.36 -4.33 -8.76
CA TYR A 93 -2.76 -2.99 -8.71
C TYR A 93 -3.68 -1.94 -8.11
N ASN A 94 -4.99 -2.04 -8.33
CA ASN A 94 -5.95 -1.15 -7.68
C ASN A 94 -5.95 -1.36 -6.16
N MET A 95 -5.97 -2.62 -5.71
CA MET A 95 -5.87 -2.98 -4.29
C MET A 95 -4.57 -2.46 -3.67
N LEU A 96 -3.43 -2.74 -4.31
CA LEU A 96 -2.12 -2.30 -3.85
C LEU A 96 -2.03 -0.76 -3.79
N ASN A 97 -2.62 -0.07 -4.75
CA ASN A 97 -2.72 1.38 -4.74
C ASN A 97 -3.49 1.90 -3.51
N THR A 98 -4.60 1.26 -3.14
CA THR A 98 -5.37 1.61 -1.94
C THR A 98 -4.62 1.27 -0.65
N LEU A 99 -3.92 0.14 -0.61
CA LEU A 99 -3.08 -0.23 0.53
C LEU A 99 -2.00 0.84 0.77
N LEU A 100 -1.26 1.23 -0.26
CA LEU A 100 -0.24 2.27 -0.15
C LEU A 100 -0.81 3.62 0.33
N GLU A 101 -2.07 3.96 0.04
CA GLU A 101 -2.74 5.14 0.61
C GLU A 101 -3.07 4.98 2.09
N ALA A 102 -3.48 3.78 2.49
CA ALA A 102 -3.86 3.47 3.87
C ALA A 102 -2.65 3.36 4.82
N LEU A 103 -1.44 3.18 4.28
CA LEU A 103 -0.19 3.00 5.02
C LEU A 103 0.27 4.17 5.93
N GLY A 104 -0.54 5.20 6.15
CA GLY A 104 -0.41 6.15 7.27
C GLY A 104 1.02 6.56 7.66
N GLU A 105 1.27 6.70 8.97
CA GLU A 105 2.59 6.80 9.63
C GLU A 105 2.87 5.48 10.37
N PHE A 106 2.83 4.35 9.66
CA PHE A 106 3.21 3.07 10.26
C PHE A 106 4.73 3.01 10.40
N ASP A 107 5.23 3.03 11.64
CA ASP A 107 6.65 2.77 11.93
C ASP A 107 6.87 1.28 12.24
N ASP A 108 6.59 0.44 11.24
CA ASP A 108 6.85 -1.00 11.31
C ASP A 108 7.98 -1.40 10.34
N PRO A 109 9.05 -2.06 10.82
CA PRO A 109 10.15 -2.51 9.97
C PRO A 109 9.76 -3.49 8.86
N ALA A 110 8.71 -4.28 9.02
CA ALA A 110 8.21 -5.17 7.97
C ALA A 110 7.42 -4.40 6.90
N ILE A 111 6.59 -3.42 7.28
CA ILE A 111 5.87 -2.55 6.33
C ILE A 111 6.88 -1.78 5.49
N ARG A 112 7.88 -1.18 6.13
CA ARG A 112 9.00 -0.50 5.44
C ARG A 112 9.69 -1.42 4.43
N ARG A 113 9.96 -2.68 4.80
CA ARG A 113 10.57 -3.67 3.89
C ARG A 113 9.64 -3.97 2.71
N ALA A 114 8.36 -4.16 2.94
CA ALA A 114 7.39 -4.49 1.90
C ALA A 114 7.19 -3.31 0.92
N VAL A 115 7.04 -2.08 1.42
CA VAL A 115 6.93 -0.88 0.56
C VAL A 115 8.20 -0.67 -0.26
N LYS A 116 9.37 -0.91 0.34
CA LYS A 116 10.66 -0.84 -0.38
C LYS A 116 10.73 -1.90 -1.49
N GLU A 117 10.26 -3.12 -1.25
CA GLU A 117 10.20 -4.17 -2.28
C GLU A 117 9.34 -3.71 -3.46
N VAL A 118 8.14 -3.19 -3.19
CA VAL A 118 7.24 -2.64 -4.22
C VAL A 118 7.87 -1.48 -4.99
N ALA A 119 8.55 -0.55 -4.31
CA ALA A 119 9.21 0.59 -4.96
C ALA A 119 10.35 0.16 -5.92
N MET A 120 11.15 -0.81 -5.51
CA MET A 120 12.38 -1.18 -6.21
C MET A 120 12.20 -2.30 -7.25
N ASN A 121 11.12 -3.08 -7.19
CA ASN A 121 10.89 -4.19 -8.10
C ASN A 121 10.24 -3.72 -9.43
N ASN A 122 10.94 -3.94 -10.55
CA ASN A 122 10.51 -3.54 -11.89
C ASN A 122 9.33 -4.35 -12.44
N GLU A 123 8.92 -5.45 -11.78
CA GLU A 123 7.74 -6.22 -12.14
C GLU A 123 6.44 -5.47 -11.84
N TYR A 124 6.49 -4.50 -10.92
CA TYR A 124 5.34 -3.65 -10.61
C TYR A 124 5.16 -2.54 -11.65
N PRO A 125 3.90 -2.14 -11.95
CA PRO A 125 3.61 -1.04 -12.85
C PRO A 125 4.22 0.26 -12.33
N LEU A 126 4.65 1.10 -13.26
CA LEU A 126 5.27 2.38 -12.97
C LEU A 126 4.47 3.23 -11.95
N LYS A 127 3.14 3.31 -12.11
CA LYS A 127 2.28 4.09 -11.22
C LYS A 127 2.34 3.60 -9.76
N ILE A 128 2.38 2.29 -9.56
CA ILE A 128 2.49 1.67 -8.24
C ILE A 128 3.85 1.96 -7.63
N ARG A 129 4.92 1.82 -8.44
CA ARG A 129 6.28 2.10 -7.98
C ARG A 129 6.48 3.57 -7.58
N ILE A 130 5.94 4.52 -8.35
CA ILE A 130 5.95 5.96 -7.99
C ILE A 130 5.33 6.15 -6.60
N LYS A 131 4.15 5.57 -6.39
CA LYS A 131 3.42 5.72 -5.14
C LYS A 131 4.13 5.06 -3.96
N ALA A 132 4.71 3.89 -4.18
CA ALA A 132 5.52 3.23 -3.16
C ALA A 132 6.74 4.07 -2.77
N ILE A 133 7.43 4.68 -3.75
CA ILE A 133 8.56 5.60 -3.48
C ILE A 133 8.10 6.78 -2.63
N GLU A 134 7.02 7.47 -3.02
CA GLU A 134 6.48 8.60 -2.27
C GLU A 134 6.08 8.22 -0.84
N LYS A 135 5.59 6.99 -0.66
CA LYS A 135 5.16 6.47 0.64
C LYS A 135 6.33 6.13 1.57
N LEU A 136 7.54 5.89 1.05
CA LEU A 136 8.72 5.63 1.88
C LEU A 136 9.02 6.80 2.83
N ALA A 137 8.67 8.05 2.49
CA ALA A 137 8.84 9.17 3.40
C ALA A 137 7.88 9.15 4.60
N ASP A 138 6.80 8.36 4.55
CA ASP A 138 5.81 8.24 5.64
C ASP A 138 6.08 7.03 6.54
N VAL A 139 6.64 5.96 5.99
CA VAL A 139 6.83 4.67 6.68
C VAL A 139 8.30 4.34 6.97
N SER A 140 9.21 5.26 6.66
CA SER A 140 10.66 5.09 6.84
C SER A 140 11.33 6.38 7.27
N ASP A 141 12.55 6.23 7.78
CA ASP A 141 13.49 7.31 8.04
C ASP A 141 14.49 7.49 6.88
N GLN A 142 15.46 8.39 7.09
CA GLN A 142 16.49 8.79 6.12
C GLN A 142 17.35 7.62 5.62
N SER A 143 17.38 6.47 6.32
CA SER A 143 18.11 5.25 5.91
C SER A 143 17.62 4.66 4.58
N VAL A 144 16.44 5.06 4.09
CA VAL A 144 15.94 4.63 2.78
C VAL A 144 16.66 5.31 1.61
N ILE A 145 17.23 6.51 1.83
CA ILE A 145 17.79 7.36 0.78
C ILE A 145 18.85 6.63 -0.06
N PRO A 146 19.85 5.93 0.52
CA PRO A 146 20.83 5.18 -0.27
C PRO A 146 20.23 4.10 -1.17
N SER A 147 19.04 3.61 -0.85
CA SER A 147 18.37 2.58 -1.66
C SER A 147 17.63 3.14 -2.87
N ILE A 148 17.04 4.33 -2.75
CA ILE A 148 16.29 4.98 -3.83
C ILE A 148 17.18 5.89 -4.69
N MET A 149 18.31 6.34 -4.16
CA MET A 149 19.24 7.23 -4.85
C MET A 149 19.77 6.68 -6.19
N PRO A 150 20.12 5.38 -6.34
CA PRO A 150 20.57 4.82 -7.62
C PRO A 150 19.56 4.94 -8.77
N ILE A 151 18.27 5.10 -8.48
CA ILE A 151 17.22 5.32 -9.49
C ILE A 151 17.53 6.59 -10.31
N LEU A 152 18.13 7.61 -9.68
CA LEU A 152 18.48 8.87 -10.34
C LEU A 152 19.58 8.73 -11.39
N SER A 153 20.44 7.71 -11.26
CA SER A 153 21.48 7.41 -12.24
C SER A 153 20.98 6.52 -13.40
N ASP A 154 19.80 5.89 -13.28
CA ASP A 154 19.24 5.04 -14.34
C ASP A 154 18.33 5.86 -15.26
N TYR A 155 18.80 6.10 -16.49
CA TYR A 155 18.07 6.86 -17.50
C TYR A 155 16.76 6.19 -17.93
N LYS A 156 16.64 4.86 -17.84
CA LYS A 156 15.39 4.13 -18.15
C LYS A 156 14.32 4.38 -17.09
N GLN A 157 14.74 4.78 -15.89
CA GLN A 157 13.88 5.02 -14.74
C GLN A 157 13.57 6.52 -14.55
N TYR A 158 13.82 7.38 -15.55
CA TYR A 158 13.62 8.83 -15.47
C TYR A 158 12.23 9.24 -14.94
N LYS A 159 11.19 8.43 -15.22
CA LYS A 159 9.82 8.66 -14.74
C LYS A 159 9.67 8.55 -13.21
N LEU A 160 10.62 7.92 -12.52
CA LEU A 160 10.66 7.80 -11.06
C LEU A 160 11.46 8.92 -10.39
N HIS A 161 12.26 9.69 -11.15
CA HIS A 161 13.19 10.67 -10.59
C HIS A 161 12.49 11.71 -9.73
N GLN A 162 11.34 12.23 -10.19
CA GLN A 162 10.56 13.21 -9.44
C GLN A 162 10.07 12.65 -8.10
N ALA A 163 9.59 11.40 -8.09
CA ALA A 163 9.14 10.73 -6.86
C ALA A 163 10.29 10.58 -5.85
N VAL A 164 11.47 10.18 -6.33
CA VAL A 164 12.68 10.05 -5.49
C VAL A 164 13.07 11.40 -4.88
N ILE A 165 13.14 12.46 -5.70
CA ILE A 165 13.51 13.81 -5.23
C ILE A 165 12.47 14.34 -4.23
N ALA A 166 11.18 14.15 -4.49
CA ALA A 166 10.11 14.55 -3.59
C ALA A 166 10.19 13.81 -2.24
N THR A 167 10.52 12.52 -2.27
CA THR A 167 10.71 11.69 -1.06
C THR A 167 11.88 12.20 -0.23
N ILE A 168 13.03 12.49 -0.85
CA ILE A 168 14.20 13.06 -0.16
C ILE A 168 13.89 14.44 0.44
N LYS A 169 13.12 15.28 -0.27
CA LYS A 169 12.63 16.57 0.26
C LYS A 169 11.72 16.40 1.47
N LYS A 170 10.77 15.47 1.40
CA LYS A 170 9.82 15.19 2.49
C LYS A 170 10.51 14.64 3.74
N LEU A 171 11.59 13.88 3.57
CA LEU A 171 12.48 13.44 4.65
C LEU A 171 13.37 14.58 5.21
N GLY A 172 13.28 15.80 4.66
CA GLY A 172 14.09 16.94 5.09
C GLY A 172 15.56 16.82 4.74
N GLN A 173 15.92 16.03 3.74
CA GLN A 173 17.31 15.70 3.39
C GLN A 173 17.76 16.27 2.04
N TYR A 174 16.97 17.11 1.38
CA TYR A 174 17.32 17.61 0.05
C TYR A 174 18.64 18.35 0.02
N ASP A 175 18.85 19.31 0.94
CA ASP A 175 20.07 20.14 0.95
C ASP A 175 21.32 19.30 1.22
N ASN A 176 21.20 18.23 2.02
CA ASN A 176 22.31 17.31 2.32
C ASN A 176 22.71 16.47 1.10
N TYR A 177 21.77 16.21 0.18
CA TYR A 177 21.97 15.35 -0.98
C TYR A 177 21.92 16.12 -2.32
N GLU A 178 21.80 17.44 -2.32
CA GLU A 178 21.55 18.24 -3.52
C GLU A 178 22.59 17.99 -4.62
N GLU A 179 23.87 18.03 -4.26
CA GLU A 179 24.97 17.81 -5.20
C GLU A 179 25.02 16.36 -5.72
N GLU A 180 24.70 15.38 -4.87
CA GLU A 180 24.62 13.98 -5.31
C GLU A 180 23.43 13.76 -6.25
N ILE A 181 22.27 14.36 -5.96
CA ILE A 181 21.07 14.32 -6.81
C ILE A 181 21.42 14.89 -8.19
N ARG A 182 22.04 16.08 -8.25
CA ARG A 182 22.45 16.71 -9.50
C ARG A 182 23.42 15.84 -10.28
N ARG A 183 24.44 15.29 -9.62
CA ARG A 183 25.43 14.40 -10.25
C ARG A 183 24.77 13.17 -10.87
N ARG A 184 23.89 12.50 -10.14
CA ARG A 184 23.24 11.27 -10.61
C ARG A 184 22.28 11.52 -11.76
N ILE A 185 21.51 12.59 -11.71
CA ILE A 185 20.66 13.00 -12.82
C ILE A 185 21.53 13.28 -14.06
N PHE A 186 22.68 13.93 -13.89
CA PHE A 186 23.61 14.17 -14.99
C PHE A 186 24.19 12.86 -15.56
N GLU A 187 24.59 11.91 -14.72
CA GLU A 187 25.01 10.56 -15.14
C GLU A 187 23.94 9.90 -16.03
N ALA A 188 22.67 9.92 -15.61
CA ALA A 188 21.57 9.37 -16.39
C ALA A 188 21.39 10.07 -17.75
N HIS A 189 21.59 11.40 -17.83
CA HIS A 189 21.51 12.12 -19.09
C HIS A 189 22.66 11.76 -20.04
N GLN A 190 23.89 11.61 -19.52
CA GLN A 190 25.04 11.20 -20.33
C GLN A 190 24.86 9.81 -20.92
N ASP A 191 24.40 8.85 -20.10
CA ASP A 191 24.13 7.48 -20.54
C ASP A 191 23.07 7.46 -21.65
N ALA A 192 21.99 8.24 -21.50
CA ALA A 192 20.95 8.36 -22.52
C ALA A 192 21.48 8.97 -23.84
N SER A 193 22.35 9.98 -23.77
CA SER A 193 22.96 10.60 -24.95
C SER A 193 23.90 9.65 -25.70
N SER A 194 24.72 8.89 -24.99
CA SER A 194 25.67 7.93 -25.60
C SER A 194 25.02 6.77 -26.35
N LEU A 195 23.74 6.46 -26.06
CA LEU A 195 22.98 5.41 -26.73
C LEU A 195 22.28 5.87 -28.01
N ASN A 196 22.21 7.18 -28.24
CA ASN A 196 21.60 7.80 -29.41
C ASN A 196 22.64 8.20 -30.48
N GLU A 197 23.92 7.95 -30.23
CA GLU A 197 25.04 8.07 -31.18
C GLU A 197 25.39 6.70 -31.80
#